data_AF-X1GET8-F1
#
_entry.id   AF-X1GET8-F1
#
_cell.length_a   1.000
_cell.length_b   1.000
_cell.length_c   1.000
_cell.angle_alpha   90.00
_cell.angle_beta   90.00
_cell.angle_gamma   90.00
#
_symmetry.space_group_name_H-M   'P 1'
#
loop_
_entity.id
_entity.type
_entity.pdbx_description
1 polymer ?
#
loop_
_entity_poly.entity_id
_entity_poly.type
_entity_poly.pdbx_seq_one_letter_code
_entity_poly.pdbx_strand_id
1 'polypeptide(L)' 'MNKKPYNYIRAWESFLGSYPYYINQQIELARQDEAPDNAIFKALGYWQTFDDIPFQNIKDTVSFMADGLSEVKSGRG' A
#
# COMPACT_ATOMS: atom_id res chain seq x y z
N MET A 1 14.90 -4.92 12.98
CA MET A 1 13.89 -5.44 12.02
C MET A 1 13.53 -4.32 11.05
N ASN A 2 13.74 -4.53 9.74
CA ASN A 2 13.23 -3.60 8.73
C ASN A 2 11.69 -3.67 8.75
N LYS A 3 11.03 -2.57 9.12
CA LYS A 3 9.56 -2.49 9.11
C LYS A 3 9.07 -2.66 7.66
N LYS A 4 8.09 -3.53 7.44
CA LYS A 4 7.44 -3.71 6.13
C LYS A 4 6.99 -2.35 5.57
N PRO A 5 7.30 -2.06 4.30
CA PRO A 5 7.06 -0.73 3.74
C PRO A 5 5.60 -0.49 3.36
N TYR A 6 4.81 -1.56 3.14
CA TYR A 6 3.41 -1.53 2.70
C TYR A 6 3.20 -0.61 1.49
N ASN A 7 3.95 -0.88 0.42
CA ASN A 7 3.94 -0.05 -0.79
C ASN A 7 2.57 -0.06 -1.49
N TYR A 8 1.82 -1.17 -1.41
CA TYR A 8 0.46 -1.24 -1.94
C TYR A 8 -0.52 -0.31 -1.20
N ILE A 9 -0.42 -0.18 0.12
CA ILE A 9 -1.18 0.83 0.89
C ILE A 9 -0.82 2.23 0.42
N ARG A 10 0.48 2.53 0.26
CA ARG A 10 0.93 3.84 -0.22
C ARG A 10 0.39 4.14 -1.63
N ALA A 11 0.50 3.19 -2.54
CA ALA A 11 0.08 3.33 -3.92
C ALA A 11 -1.44 3.51 -4.01
N TRP A 12 -2.21 2.62 -3.39
CA TRP A 12 -3.67 2.66 -3.38
C TRP A 12 -4.24 3.96 -2.81
N GLU A 13 -3.78 4.35 -1.62
CA GLU A 13 -4.28 5.54 -0.96
C GLU A 13 -3.84 6.83 -1.67
N SER A 14 -2.65 6.84 -2.28
CA SER A 14 -2.23 7.98 -3.12
C SER A 14 -3.04 8.05 -4.41
N PHE A 15 -3.37 6.91 -5.03
CA PHE A 15 -4.24 6.83 -6.20
C PHE A 15 -5.65 7.39 -5.89
N LEU A 16 -6.19 7.11 -4.70
CA LEU A 16 -7.46 7.68 -4.24
C LEU A 16 -7.37 9.16 -3.82
N GLY A 17 -6.17 9.74 -3.78
CA GLY A 17 -5.97 11.12 -3.34
C GLY A 17 -6.09 11.31 -1.83
N SER A 18 -5.90 10.26 -1.04
CA SER A 18 -5.98 10.31 0.41
C SER A 18 -4.89 11.19 1.03
N TYR A 19 -5.18 11.76 2.20
CA TYR A 19 -4.24 12.61 2.90
C TYR A 19 -3.04 11.84 3.46
N PRO A 20 -1.81 12.42 3.44
CA PRO A 20 -0.61 11.73 3.93
C PRO A 20 -0.68 11.20 5.36
N TYR A 21 -1.40 11.89 6.27
CA TYR A 21 -1.56 11.44 7.65
C TYR A 21 -2.35 10.13 7.73
N TYR A 22 -3.37 9.97 6.88
CA TYR A 22 -4.19 8.77 6.82
C TYR A 22 -3.41 7.59 6.25
N ILE A 23 -2.61 7.83 5.20
CA ILE A 23 -1.71 6.82 4.62
C ILE A 23 -0.74 6.28 5.70
N ASN A 24 -0.12 7.19 6.46
CA ASN A 24 0.80 6.79 7.52
C ASN A 24 0.09 6.02 8.66
N GLN A 25 -1.15 6.40 8.99
CA GLN A 25 -1.97 5.68 9.95
C GLN A 25 -2.29 4.24 9.48
N GLN A 26 -2.73 4.07 8.23
CA GLN A 26 -3.00 2.74 7.65
C GLN A 26 -1.75 1.86 7.66
N ILE A 27 -0.58 2.42 7.34
CA ILE A 27 0.67 1.67 7.35
C ILE A 27 1.08 1.24 8.77
N GLU A 28 0.87 2.10 9.77
CA GLU A 28 1.19 1.72 11.15
C GLU A 28 0.22 0.65 11.67
N LEU A 29 -1.07 0.76 11.35
CA LEU A 29 -2.05 -0.30 11.63
C LEU A 29 -1.66 -1.61 10.95
N ALA A 30 -1.25 -1.57 9.68
CA ALA A 30 -0.83 -2.76 8.93
C ALA A 30 0.34 -3.48 9.60
N ARG A 31 1.29 -2.71 10.16
CA ARG A 31 2.43 -3.28 10.91
C ARG A 31 2.00 -3.91 12.23
N GLN A 32 1.06 -3.28 12.94
CA GLN A 32 0.56 -3.78 14.22
C GLN A 32 -0.25 -5.07 14.05
N ASP A 33 -1.06 -5.13 13.00
CA ASP A 33 -1.93 -6.26 12.69
C ASP A 33 -1.22 -7.38 11.92
N GLU A 34 0.07 -7.22 11.59
CA GLU A 34 0.82 -8.10 10.70
C GLU A 34 0.09 -8.36 9.36
N ALA A 35 -0.47 -7.30 8.77
CA ALA A 35 -1.26 -7.38 7.55
C ALA A 35 -0.49 -7.98 6.36
N PRO A 36 -1.20 -8.55 5.37
CA PRO A 36 -0.60 -9.07 4.14
C PRO A 36 0.28 -8.04 3.41
N ASP A 37 1.34 -8.50 2.74
CA ASP A 37 2.29 -7.61 2.04
C ASP A 37 1.64 -6.82 0.89
N ASN A 38 0.59 -7.37 0.30
CA ASN A 38 -0.22 -6.76 -0.76
C ASN A 38 -1.48 -6.07 -0.22
N ALA A 39 -1.59 -5.78 1.08
CA ALA A 39 -2.70 -5.01 1.64
C ALA A 39 -2.79 -3.62 1.01
N ILE A 40 -4.02 -3.15 0.77
CA ILE A 40 -4.28 -1.82 0.18
C ILE A 40 -4.97 -0.87 1.16
N PHE A 41 -5.90 -1.33 1.99
CA PHE A 41 -6.49 -0.56 3.10
C PHE A 41 -7.26 -1.48 4.07
N LYS A 42 -7.54 -1.00 5.29
CA LYS A 42 -8.42 -1.71 6.24
C LYS A 42 -9.85 -1.21 6.14
N ALA A 43 -10.80 -2.12 5.92
CA ALA A 43 -12.24 -1.85 5.90
C ALA A 43 -12.98 -2.81 6.83
N LEU A 44 -13.85 -2.28 7.69
CA LEU A 44 -14.72 -3.08 8.59
C LEU A 44 -13.97 -4.14 9.41
N GLY A 45 -12.73 -3.85 9.80
CA GLY A 45 -11.89 -4.77 10.58
C GLY A 45 -11.01 -5.71 9.75
N TYR A 46 -11.22 -5.80 8.44
CA TYR A 46 -10.47 -6.69 7.54
C TYR A 46 -9.54 -5.90 6.62
N TRP A 47 -8.38 -6.48 6.34
CA TRP A 47 -7.46 -5.95 5.33
C TRP A 47 -7.94 -6.34 3.95
N GLN A 48 -8.26 -5.34 3.13
CA GLN A 48 -8.45 -5.54 1.69
C GLN A 48 -7.07 -5.61 1.03
N THR A 49 -6.95 -6.42 -0.01
CA THR A 49 -5.70 -6.70 -0.70
C THR A 49 -5.75 -6.23 -2.15
N PHE A 50 -4.59 -6.09 -2.75
CA PHE A 50 -4.44 -5.75 -4.17
C PHE A 50 -5.20 -6.73 -5.08
N ASP A 51 -5.26 -8.01 -4.69
CA ASP A 51 -5.93 -9.05 -5.46
C ASP A 51 -7.45 -8.83 -5.54
N ASP A 52 -8.03 -8.17 -4.53
CA ASP A 52 -9.46 -7.86 -4.43
C ASP A 52 -9.92 -6.74 -5.39
N ILE A 53 -8.98 -6.02 -6.03
CA ILE A 53 -9.32 -4.97 -7.00
C ILE A 53 -9.96 -5.61 -8.24
N PRO A 54 -11.22 -5.28 -8.60
CA PRO A 54 -11.94 -6.00 -9.65
C PRO A 54 -11.55 -5.54 -11.07
N PHE A 55 -10.95 -4.36 -11.22
CA PHE A 55 -10.68 -3.75 -12.52
C PHE A 55 -9.17 -3.79 -12.85
N GLN A 56 -8.82 -4.42 -13.97
CA GLN A 56 -7.42 -4.62 -14.37
C GLN A 56 -6.67 -3.30 -14.58
N ASN A 57 -7.28 -2.30 -15.21
CA ASN A 57 -6.66 -0.99 -15.42
C ASN A 57 -6.27 -0.28 -14.11
N ILE A 58 -7.05 -0.50 -13.04
CA ILE A 58 -6.73 0.01 -11.71
C ILE A 58 -5.56 -0.79 -11.10
N LYS A 59 -5.58 -2.12 -11.23
CA LYS A 59 -4.46 -2.97 -10.81
C LYS A 59 -3.14 -2.55 -11.47
N ASP A 60 -3.15 -2.33 -12.78
CA ASP A 60 -1.97 -1.91 -13.53
C ASP A 60 -1.40 -0.59 -13.00
N THR A 61 -2.28 0.40 -12.75
CA THR A 61 -1.89 1.71 -12.21
C THR A 61 -1.30 1.60 -10.81
N VAL A 62 -1.98 0.86 -9.92
CA VAL A 62 -1.56 0.71 -8.51
C VAL A 62 -0.27 -0.10 -8.42
N SER A 63 -0.09 -1.15 -9.24
CA SER A 63 1.15 -1.93 -9.32
C SER A 63 2.31 -1.05 -9.75
N PHE A 64 2.15 -0.29 -10.85
CA PHE A 64 3.19 0.62 -11.33
C PHE A 64 3.64 1.61 -10.25
N MET A 65 2.68 2.19 -9.52
CA MET A 65 2.97 3.10 -8.40
C MET A 65 3.70 2.39 -7.24
N ALA A 66 3.28 1.16 -6.89
CA ALA A 66 3.89 0.38 -5.81
C ALA A 66 5.33 -0.03 -6.15
N ASP A 67 5.60 -0.38 -7.40
CA ASP A 67 6.92 -0.76 -7.91
C ASP A 67 7.87 0.44 -7.90
N GLY A 68 7.43 1.60 -8.37
CA GLY A 68 8.24 2.84 -8.32
C GLY A 68 8.63 3.24 -6.89
N LEU A 69 7.77 2.98 -5.89
CA LEU A 69 8.10 3.20 -4.47
C LEU A 69 9.15 2.22 -3.92
N SER A 70 9.26 1.03 -4.51
CA SER A 70 10.27 0.04 -4.17
C SER A 70 11.64 0.47 -4.68
N GLU A 71 11.69 1.01 -5.91
CA GLU A 71 12.94 1.47 -6.56
C GLU A 71 13.56 2.69 -5.88
N VAL A 72 12.75 3.66 -5.44
CA VAL A 72 13.22 4.87 -4.74
C VAL A 72 13.96 4.54 -3.44
N LYS A 73 13.63 3.43 -2.77
CA LYS A 73 14.32 3.01 -1.54
C LYS A 73 15.66 2.31 -1.81
N SER A 74 15.83 1.70 -2.97
CA SER A 74 17.10 1.09 -3.40
C SER A 74 18.08 2.09 -4.02
N GLY A 75 17.61 3.25 -4.48
CA GLY A 75 18.41 4.28 -5.15
C GLY A 75 18.96 5.38 -4.23
N ARG A 76 19.78 5.02 -3.24
CA ARG A 76 20.76 5.93 -2.62
C ARG A 76 22.10 5.19 -2.57
N GLY A 77 22.80 5.21 -3.70
CA GLY A 77 24.23 4.99 -3.79
C GLY A 77 24.95 6.33 -3.82
#